data_AF-A0A814ZIG8-F1
#
_entry.id   AF-A0A814ZIG8-F1
#
_cell.length_a   1.000
_cell.length_b   1.000
_cell.length_c   1.000
_cell.angle_alpha   90.00
_cell.angle_beta   90.00
_cell.angle_gamma   90.00
#
_symmetry.space_group_name_H-M   'P 1'
#
loop_
_entity.id
_entity.type
_entity.pdbx_description
1 polymer ?
#
loop_
_entity_poly.entity_id
_entity_poly.type
_entity_poly.pdbx_seq_one_letter_code
_entity_poly.pdbx_strand_id
1 'polypeptide(L)'
;MVATTEVFTHLLESLIYNNLETKLKSVKVSAAAISACLEKFRQSPITVCKNYELLVMSCCLMQLMESISQNQKIERLVGLEKILVQGLTTNTGPSSYSIILQTLKDDLSKPEQQRQLKLMDYVILLVHIYSLAGNDVFYGKEEKDRTHKLIGKEILNESLFTNDLRQEMKTLGYSLEIEHALDVIYQQLDLLLSYKRRYKYLNSLIVDGHDEQPNYRQSLLKQILDLFKLYGNLGSSPSTVQQEQLMHDIEHVPFDGLTDFFRSAARGLFGDTKPNLISNDYSTIVIFIVGGITSHEIQLVQQYSQQIKKQRDCSYHKNMFRVAKASFSNKLIRSQSSTSVKAKKSNQRINKTTENILPIRISSSKYVAEQRSKARDIVLCLQRKNIKLIAIDFDNTLLSIHTSGYYQGTVDNLIEHIRSTFHYFIQEILDSPAFGHTLHLCIVTFSSQEQLIRKLLQLAFKTSKIDQIILRCNTPEFISTMNENDFLGKEFHLTSAVTELATQRNKTIKQHEILLLDDDVQNILIAEKFGHKVLEIRDGINLDILKEFAYNVLSEC
;
A
#
# COMPACT_ATOMS: atom_id res chain seq x y z
N MET A 1 -17.99 15.88 -13.76
CA MET A 1 -17.59 17.29 -13.80
C MET A 1 -16.40 17.54 -14.73
N VAL A 2 -15.26 16.85 -14.56
CA VAL A 2 -14.09 17.04 -15.43
C VAL A 2 -14.37 16.73 -16.91
N ALA A 3 -14.98 15.58 -17.20
CA ALA A 3 -15.41 15.23 -18.56
C ALA A 3 -16.42 16.23 -19.14
N THR A 4 -17.24 16.84 -18.29
CA THR A 4 -18.23 17.86 -18.67
C THR A 4 -17.56 19.12 -19.21
N THR A 5 -16.51 19.58 -18.53
CA THR A 5 -15.76 20.78 -18.94
C THR A 5 -14.97 20.53 -20.21
N GLU A 6 -14.34 19.35 -20.36
CA GLU A 6 -13.54 19.03 -21.54
C GLU A 6 -14.37 18.90 -22.82
N VAL A 7 -15.48 18.15 -22.77
CA VAL A 7 -16.40 18.03 -23.92
C VAL A 7 -16.92 19.41 -24.32
N PHE A 8 -17.23 20.27 -23.35
CA PHE A 8 -17.67 21.64 -23.64
C PHE A 8 -16.54 22.52 -24.23
N THR A 9 -15.30 22.38 -23.76
CA THR A 9 -14.14 23.06 -24.34
C THR A 9 -13.92 22.63 -25.78
N HIS A 10 -13.94 21.33 -26.06
CA HIS A 10 -13.77 20.79 -27.42
C HIS A 10 -14.92 21.24 -28.34
N LEU A 11 -16.14 21.33 -27.81
CA LEU A 11 -17.29 21.86 -28.54
C LEU A 11 -17.08 23.34 -28.93
N LEU A 12 -16.57 24.17 -28.03
CA LEU A 12 -16.24 25.57 -28.30
C LEU A 12 -15.08 25.72 -29.29
N GLU A 13 -14.03 24.92 -29.15
CA GLU A 13 -12.90 24.90 -30.08
C GLU A 13 -13.35 24.51 -31.50
N SER A 14 -14.24 23.52 -31.60
CA SER A 14 -14.82 23.12 -32.89
C SER A 14 -15.68 24.21 -33.51
N LEU A 15 -16.46 24.96 -32.71
CA LEU A 15 -17.20 26.13 -33.22
C LEU A 15 -16.27 27.17 -33.83
N ILE A 16 -15.15 27.46 -33.16
CA ILE A 16 -14.16 28.43 -33.64
C ILE A 16 -13.47 27.92 -34.91
N TYR A 17 -13.03 26.66 -34.91
CA TYR A 17 -12.37 26.03 -36.05
C TYR A 17 -13.24 26.05 -37.32
N ASN A 18 -14.56 25.90 -37.15
CA ASN A 18 -15.52 25.93 -38.25
C ASN A 18 -16.08 27.33 -38.55
N ASN A 19 -15.49 28.39 -38.01
CA ASN A 19 -15.91 29.80 -38.16
C ASN A 19 -17.37 30.07 -37.74
N LEU A 20 -17.92 29.25 -36.86
CA LEU A 20 -19.27 29.45 -36.28
C LEU A 20 -19.24 30.35 -35.03
N GLU A 21 -18.04 30.61 -34.49
CA GLU A 21 -17.83 31.56 -33.38
C GLU A 21 -16.46 32.25 -33.51
N THR A 22 -16.37 33.50 -33.10
CA THR A 22 -15.17 34.33 -33.34
C THR A 22 -14.18 34.34 -32.18
N LYS A 23 -14.60 34.00 -30.95
CA LYS A 23 -13.75 33.99 -29.76
C LYS A 23 -14.23 32.98 -28.71
N LEU A 24 -13.29 32.38 -28.00
CA LEU A 24 -13.54 31.61 -26.78
C LEU A 24 -14.03 32.57 -25.68
N LYS A 25 -15.30 32.44 -25.30
CA LYS A 25 -15.84 33.14 -24.14
C LYS A 25 -15.69 32.25 -22.91
N SER A 26 -15.24 32.81 -21.79
CA SER A 26 -15.29 32.15 -20.49
C SER A 26 -16.76 32.00 -20.07
N VAL A 27 -17.36 30.85 -20.35
CA VAL A 27 -18.75 30.54 -20.00
C VAL A 27 -18.75 29.41 -18.98
N LYS A 28 -19.51 29.60 -17.89
CA LYS A 28 -19.77 28.53 -16.91
C LYS A 28 -20.52 27.39 -17.62
N VAL A 29 -19.99 26.17 -17.52
CA VAL A 29 -20.57 25.00 -18.19
C VAL A 29 -21.95 24.70 -17.60
N SER A 30 -22.98 24.72 -18.44
CA SER A 30 -24.37 24.41 -18.09
C SER A 30 -25.05 23.71 -19.26
N ALA A 31 -26.15 22.98 -19.01
CA ALA A 31 -26.95 22.38 -20.08
C ALA A 31 -27.40 23.42 -21.11
N ALA A 32 -27.85 24.59 -20.64
CA ALA A 32 -28.24 25.71 -21.50
C ALA A 32 -27.08 26.24 -22.37
N ALA A 33 -25.86 26.31 -21.80
CA ALA A 33 -24.68 26.73 -22.55
C ALA A 33 -24.29 25.71 -23.63
N ILE A 34 -24.37 24.40 -23.33
CA ILE A 34 -24.13 23.33 -24.30
C ILE A 34 -25.20 23.37 -25.40
N SER A 35 -26.48 23.48 -25.04
CA SER A 35 -27.61 23.59 -25.97
C SER A 35 -27.42 24.75 -26.95
N ALA A 36 -27.05 25.93 -26.44
CA ALA A 36 -26.78 27.11 -27.28
C ALA A 36 -25.60 26.90 -28.25
N CYS A 37 -24.60 26.10 -27.87
CA CYS A 37 -23.48 25.73 -28.75
C CYS A 37 -23.92 24.73 -29.82
N LEU A 38 -24.73 23.73 -29.47
CA LEU A 38 -25.27 22.73 -30.41
C LEU A 38 -26.14 23.36 -31.50
N GLU A 39 -26.97 24.36 -31.15
CA GLU A 39 -27.81 25.07 -32.13
C GLU A 39 -27.01 25.80 -33.20
N LYS A 40 -25.78 26.24 -32.91
CA LYS A 40 -24.90 26.85 -33.91
C LYS A 40 -24.43 25.84 -34.96
N PHE A 41 -24.21 24.58 -34.59
CA PHE A 41 -23.86 23.53 -35.56
C PHE A 41 -25.02 23.16 -36.47
N ARG A 42 -26.26 23.28 -35.98
CA ARG A 42 -27.49 22.92 -36.71
C ARG A 42 -27.65 23.67 -38.03
N GLN A 43 -27.02 24.85 -38.15
CA GLN A 43 -27.06 25.69 -39.34
C GLN A 43 -26.20 25.16 -40.51
N SER A 44 -25.33 24.17 -40.29
CA SER A 44 -24.45 23.61 -41.33
C SER A 44 -24.37 22.07 -41.27
N PRO A 45 -25.09 21.35 -42.17
CA PRO A 45 -25.08 19.88 -42.23
C PRO A 45 -23.68 19.30 -42.44
N ILE A 46 -22.82 19.99 -43.19
CA ILE A 46 -21.43 19.58 -43.42
C ILE A 46 -20.63 19.64 -42.12
N THR A 47 -20.83 20.68 -41.32
CA THR A 47 -20.16 20.82 -40.03
C THR A 47 -20.65 19.79 -39.03
N VAL A 48 -21.95 19.44 -39.06
CA VAL A 48 -22.52 18.35 -38.25
C VAL A 48 -21.86 17.02 -38.58
N CYS A 49 -21.74 16.66 -39.86
CA CYS A 49 -21.11 15.40 -40.27
C CYS A 49 -19.65 15.31 -39.83
N LYS A 50 -18.90 16.42 -39.94
CA LYS A 50 -17.49 16.48 -39.52
C LYS A 50 -17.27 16.35 -38.01
N ASN A 51 -18.27 16.67 -37.20
CA ASN A 51 -18.17 16.70 -35.74
C ASN A 51 -19.15 15.76 -35.04
N TYR A 52 -19.71 14.80 -35.78
CA TYR A 52 -20.85 13.98 -35.34
C TYR A 52 -20.63 13.34 -33.95
N GLU A 53 -19.47 12.72 -33.73
CA GLU A 53 -19.14 12.06 -32.45
C GLU A 53 -19.11 13.05 -31.27
N LEU A 54 -18.49 14.21 -31.46
CA LEU A 54 -18.43 15.27 -30.46
C LEU A 54 -19.83 15.84 -30.16
N LEU A 55 -20.67 15.98 -31.19
CA LEU A 55 -22.05 16.46 -31.03
C LEU A 55 -22.91 15.43 -30.30
N VAL A 56 -22.78 14.13 -30.60
CA VAL A 56 -23.46 13.06 -29.87
C VAL A 56 -23.05 13.07 -28.41
N MET A 57 -21.75 13.12 -28.11
CA MET A 57 -21.25 13.23 -26.73
C MET A 57 -21.77 14.48 -26.02
N SER A 58 -21.80 15.63 -26.71
CA SER A 58 -22.32 16.89 -26.16
C SER A 58 -23.83 16.84 -25.90
N CYS A 59 -24.61 16.18 -26.75
CA CYS A 59 -26.03 15.91 -26.53
C CYS A 59 -26.26 14.99 -25.32
N CYS A 60 -25.51 13.87 -25.24
CA CYS A 60 -25.57 12.98 -24.09
C CYS A 60 -25.20 13.71 -22.80
N LEU A 61 -24.18 14.57 -22.85
CA LEU A 61 -23.76 15.38 -21.72
C LEU A 61 -24.81 16.43 -21.33
N MET A 62 -25.43 17.10 -22.31
CA MET A 62 -26.51 18.05 -22.08
C MET A 62 -27.71 17.35 -21.41
N GLN A 63 -28.17 16.23 -21.96
CA GLN A 63 -29.26 15.43 -21.38
C GLN A 63 -28.88 14.90 -20.00
N LEU A 64 -27.64 14.44 -19.81
CA LEU A 64 -27.12 14.05 -18.52
C LEU A 64 -27.12 15.25 -17.57
N MET A 65 -26.72 16.44 -18.00
CA MET A 65 -26.74 17.65 -17.18
C MET A 65 -28.14 18.13 -16.86
N GLU A 66 -29.09 18.06 -17.78
CA GLU A 66 -30.51 18.34 -17.53
C GLU A 66 -31.09 17.33 -16.55
N SER A 67 -30.75 16.05 -16.72
CA SER A 67 -31.09 15.01 -15.76
C SER A 67 -30.42 15.30 -14.42
N ILE A 68 -29.13 15.69 -14.35
CA ILE A 68 -28.39 16.06 -13.13
C ILE A 68 -29.04 17.28 -12.44
N SER A 69 -29.42 18.29 -13.21
CA SER A 69 -30.10 19.51 -12.76
C SER A 69 -31.47 19.20 -12.16
N GLN A 70 -32.10 18.12 -12.63
CA GLN A 70 -33.33 17.56 -12.08
C GLN A 70 -33.06 16.49 -11.01
N ASN A 71 -31.82 15.99 -10.90
CA ASN A 71 -31.41 14.87 -10.07
C ASN A 71 -30.74 15.41 -8.80
N GLN A 72 -31.60 15.88 -7.89
CA GLN A 72 -31.26 16.30 -6.52
C GLN A 72 -30.27 15.35 -5.82
N LYS A 73 -30.29 14.05 -6.17
CA LYS A 73 -29.34 13.04 -5.70
C LYS A 73 -27.88 13.43 -6.00
N ILE A 74 -27.55 13.83 -7.23
CA ILE A 74 -26.16 14.08 -7.64
C ILE A 74 -25.64 15.36 -7.00
N GLU A 75 -26.45 16.41 -6.96
CA GLU A 75 -26.10 17.64 -6.24
C GLU A 75 -25.86 17.36 -4.75
N ARG A 76 -26.71 16.51 -4.15
CA ARG A 76 -26.52 16.06 -2.77
C ARG A 76 -25.24 15.25 -2.58
N LEU A 77 -24.91 14.32 -3.48
CA LEU A 77 -23.67 13.55 -3.40
C LEU A 77 -22.42 14.42 -3.52
N VAL A 78 -22.42 15.37 -4.46
CA VAL A 78 -21.31 16.34 -4.62
C VAL A 78 -21.22 17.26 -3.41
N GLY A 79 -22.36 17.67 -2.84
CA GLY A 79 -22.40 18.44 -1.60
C GLY A 79 -21.79 17.67 -0.44
N LEU A 80 -22.18 16.40 -0.26
CA LEU A 80 -21.63 15.51 0.77
C LEU A 80 -20.14 15.28 0.58
N GLU A 81 -19.68 14.98 -0.63
CA GLU A 81 -18.24 14.82 -0.94
C GLU A 81 -17.44 16.04 -0.47
N LYS A 82 -17.90 17.26 -0.81
CA LYS A 82 -17.23 18.49 -0.38
C LYS A 82 -17.18 18.63 1.14
N ILE A 83 -18.30 18.38 1.82
CA ILE A 83 -18.38 18.47 3.28
C ILE A 83 -17.42 17.46 3.92
N LEU A 84 -17.38 16.23 3.42
CA LEU A 84 -16.48 15.19 3.91
C LEU A 84 -15.02 15.58 3.70
N VAL A 85 -14.65 16.02 2.48
CA VAL A 85 -13.28 16.48 2.18
C VAL A 85 -12.85 17.65 3.07
N GLN A 86 -13.74 18.61 3.36
CA GLN A 86 -13.43 19.69 4.30
C GLN A 86 -13.29 19.18 5.73
N GLY A 87 -14.18 18.29 6.16
CA GLY A 87 -14.19 17.75 7.53
C GLY A 87 -12.95 16.93 7.87
N LEU A 88 -12.31 16.29 6.88
CA LEU A 88 -11.12 15.47 7.08
C LEU A 88 -9.86 16.24 7.51
N THR A 89 -9.81 17.56 7.31
CA THR A 89 -8.65 18.37 7.75
C THR A 89 -8.93 19.13 9.05
N THR A 90 -10.19 19.23 9.47
CA THR A 90 -10.59 20.00 10.64
C THR A 90 -10.73 19.10 11.84
N ASN A 91 -9.79 19.20 12.80
CA ASN A 91 -9.89 18.50 14.09
C ASN A 91 -11.02 19.04 14.98
N THR A 92 -11.72 20.09 14.55
CA THR A 92 -12.80 20.76 15.26
C THR A 92 -14.10 20.62 14.48
N GLY A 93 -14.79 19.50 14.66
CA GLY A 93 -16.07 19.25 13.98
C GLY A 93 -16.49 17.78 14.06
N PRO A 94 -17.67 17.40 13.57
CA PRO A 94 -18.05 16.00 13.44
C PRO A 94 -17.11 15.29 12.47
N SER A 95 -16.76 14.04 12.75
CA SER A 95 -15.94 13.24 11.83
C SER A 95 -16.69 12.99 10.52
N SER A 96 -15.95 12.63 9.47
CA SER A 96 -16.57 12.20 8.21
C SER A 96 -17.52 11.00 8.40
N TYR A 97 -17.18 10.11 9.34
CA TYR A 97 -18.05 9.02 9.74
C TYR A 97 -19.36 9.51 10.37
N SER A 98 -19.30 10.45 11.32
CA SER A 98 -20.48 11.07 11.95
C SER A 98 -21.39 11.71 10.91
N ILE A 99 -20.81 12.43 9.94
CA ILE A 99 -21.56 13.10 8.88
C ILE A 99 -22.33 12.07 8.04
N ILE A 100 -21.68 10.98 7.63
CA ILE A 100 -22.33 9.89 6.88
C ILE A 100 -23.40 9.21 7.72
N LEU A 101 -23.10 8.90 8.98
CA LEU A 101 -24.05 8.26 9.89
C LEU A 101 -25.30 9.11 10.09
N GLN A 102 -25.14 10.42 10.31
CA GLN A 102 -26.26 11.33 10.50
C GLN A 102 -27.07 11.47 9.22
N THR A 103 -26.40 11.64 8.07
CA THR A 103 -27.06 11.75 6.77
C THR A 103 -27.88 10.48 6.46
N LEU A 104 -27.32 9.30 6.76
CA LEU A 104 -27.99 8.02 6.61
C LEU A 104 -29.23 7.94 7.52
N LYS A 105 -29.11 8.28 8.80
CA LYS A 105 -30.26 8.31 9.73
C LYS A 105 -31.36 9.24 9.25
N ASP A 106 -30.99 10.43 8.79
CA ASP A 106 -31.95 11.43 8.30
C ASP A 106 -32.69 10.93 7.07
N ASP A 107 -32.03 10.24 6.14
CA ASP A 107 -32.70 9.65 4.98
C ASP A 107 -33.50 8.39 5.33
N LEU A 108 -33.02 7.53 6.25
CA LEU A 108 -33.76 6.35 6.70
C LEU A 108 -35.04 6.71 7.46
N SER A 109 -35.08 7.88 8.12
CA SER A 109 -36.28 8.41 8.76
C SER A 109 -37.40 8.75 7.78
N LYS A 110 -37.10 8.85 6.49
CA LYS A 110 -38.06 9.16 5.42
C LYS A 110 -38.58 7.89 4.76
N PRO A 111 -39.84 7.89 4.26
CA PRO A 111 -40.37 6.84 3.39
C PRO A 111 -39.44 6.58 2.21
N GLU A 112 -39.33 5.33 1.75
CA GLU A 112 -38.40 4.91 0.69
C GLU A 112 -38.52 5.77 -0.58
N GLN A 113 -39.75 6.16 -0.97
CA GLN A 113 -40.02 6.99 -2.15
C GLN A 113 -39.50 8.43 -2.02
N GLN A 114 -39.22 8.89 -0.80
CA GLN A 114 -38.73 10.23 -0.49
C GLN A 114 -37.23 10.25 -0.20
N ARG A 115 -36.56 9.08 -0.20
CA ARG A 115 -35.12 8.99 0.00
C ARG A 115 -34.40 9.49 -1.25
N GLN A 116 -33.45 10.41 -1.05
CA GLN A 116 -32.67 10.95 -2.16
C GLN A 116 -31.46 10.06 -2.48
N LEU A 117 -30.95 9.34 -1.48
CA LEU A 117 -29.83 8.40 -1.62
C LEU A 117 -30.30 6.96 -1.35
N LYS A 118 -29.72 6.02 -2.10
CA LYS A 118 -29.84 4.58 -1.88
C LYS A 118 -28.74 4.13 -0.92
N LEU A 119 -28.90 2.97 -0.30
CA LEU A 119 -27.92 2.44 0.64
C LEU A 119 -26.51 2.30 0.04
N MET A 120 -26.42 1.84 -1.21
CA MET A 120 -25.13 1.72 -1.91
C MET A 120 -24.41 3.06 -2.09
N ASP A 121 -25.13 4.18 -2.14
CA ASP A 121 -24.49 5.49 -2.21
C ASP A 121 -23.70 5.77 -0.91
N TYR A 122 -24.20 5.33 0.24
CA TYR A 122 -23.50 5.45 1.53
C TYR A 122 -22.29 4.51 1.63
N VAL A 123 -22.39 3.29 1.10
CA VAL A 123 -21.24 2.36 1.00
C VAL A 123 -20.15 2.95 0.12
N ILE A 124 -20.51 3.56 -1.02
CA ILE A 124 -19.56 4.26 -1.89
C ILE A 124 -18.91 5.44 -1.16
N LEU A 125 -19.68 6.24 -0.42
CA LEU A 125 -19.15 7.33 0.38
C LEU A 125 -18.17 6.83 1.46
N LEU A 126 -18.44 5.68 2.10
CA LEU A 126 -17.50 5.05 3.04
C LEU A 126 -16.20 4.61 2.36
N VAL A 127 -16.29 3.88 1.24
CA VAL A 127 -15.10 3.49 0.46
C VAL A 127 -14.29 4.73 0.08
N HIS A 128 -15.00 5.79 -0.34
CA HIS A 128 -14.40 7.05 -0.72
C HIS A 128 -13.62 7.70 0.43
N ILE A 129 -14.22 7.90 1.60
CA ILE A 129 -13.53 8.55 2.73
C ILE A 129 -12.37 7.71 3.27
N TYR A 130 -12.47 6.37 3.27
CA TYR A 130 -11.37 5.47 3.66
C TYR A 130 -10.18 5.65 2.70
N SER A 131 -10.46 5.73 1.40
CA SER A 131 -9.42 6.01 0.41
C SER A 131 -8.75 7.37 0.63
N LEU A 132 -9.49 8.38 1.11
CA LEU A 132 -9.03 9.76 1.24
C LEU A 132 -8.30 10.08 2.54
N ALA A 133 -8.79 9.64 3.70
CA ALA A 133 -8.27 10.06 5.01
C ALA A 133 -7.59 8.95 5.81
N GLY A 134 -7.70 7.68 5.40
CA GLY A 134 -7.02 6.64 6.14
C GLY A 134 -7.63 6.45 7.55
N ASN A 135 -6.82 6.60 8.61
CA ASN A 135 -7.29 6.42 9.99
C ASN A 135 -8.06 7.61 10.55
N ASP A 136 -7.92 8.79 9.94
CA ASP A 136 -8.46 10.05 10.47
C ASP A 136 -9.95 10.23 10.15
N VAL A 137 -10.62 9.17 9.69
CA VAL A 137 -12.00 9.20 9.21
C VAL A 137 -13.01 9.18 10.36
N PHE A 138 -12.62 8.69 11.54
CA PHE A 138 -13.47 8.58 12.74
C PHE A 138 -12.71 8.92 14.02
N TYR A 139 -13.40 9.38 15.05
CA TYR A 139 -12.78 9.77 16.33
C TYR A 139 -12.68 8.64 17.35
N GLY A 140 -13.21 7.45 17.03
CA GLY A 140 -13.09 6.28 17.89
C GLY A 140 -13.80 5.04 17.36
N LYS A 141 -13.43 3.88 17.90
CA LYS A 141 -13.98 2.57 17.53
C LYS A 141 -15.51 2.51 17.68
N GLU A 142 -16.06 3.16 18.69
CA GLU A 142 -17.52 3.15 18.93
C GLU A 142 -18.32 3.78 17.78
N GLU A 143 -17.82 4.86 17.18
CA GLU A 143 -18.45 5.52 16.05
C GLU A 143 -18.44 4.64 14.79
N LYS A 144 -17.30 3.99 14.55
CA LYS A 144 -17.12 2.98 13.51
C LYS A 144 -18.15 1.85 13.69
N ASP A 145 -18.19 1.24 14.87
CA ASP A 145 -19.07 0.11 15.19
C ASP A 145 -20.57 0.47 15.08
N ARG A 146 -20.98 1.68 15.49
CA ARG A 146 -22.38 2.14 15.36
C ARG A 146 -22.81 2.27 13.90
N THR A 147 -21.95 2.83 13.06
CA THR A 147 -22.21 3.00 11.64
C THR A 147 -22.22 1.65 10.92
N HIS A 148 -21.30 0.76 11.30
CA HIS A 148 -21.24 -0.62 10.82
C HIS A 148 -22.55 -1.36 11.08
N LYS A 149 -23.01 -1.34 12.34
CA LYS A 149 -24.27 -1.98 12.74
C LYS A 149 -25.47 -1.41 12.00
N LEU A 150 -25.53 -0.08 11.82
CA LEU A 150 -26.68 0.55 11.15
C LEU A 150 -26.74 0.23 9.66
N ILE A 151 -25.61 0.36 8.94
CA ILE A 151 -25.55 -0.01 7.52
C ILE A 151 -25.81 -1.49 7.35
N GLY A 152 -25.25 -2.32 8.23
CA GLY A 152 -25.47 -3.76 8.21
C GLY A 152 -26.93 -4.15 8.38
N LYS A 153 -27.61 -3.53 9.36
CA LYS A 153 -29.05 -3.70 9.57
C LYS A 153 -29.87 -3.30 8.35
N GLU A 154 -29.50 -2.24 7.63
CA GLU A 154 -30.27 -1.85 6.45
C GLU A 154 -29.93 -2.66 5.20
N ILE A 155 -28.70 -3.13 5.06
CA ILE A 155 -28.32 -4.09 4.01
C ILE A 155 -29.16 -5.37 4.15
N LEU A 156 -29.42 -5.79 5.39
CA LEU A 156 -30.31 -6.91 5.71
C LEU A 156 -31.77 -6.67 5.29
N ASN A 157 -32.24 -5.41 5.32
CA ASN A 157 -33.63 -5.06 5.04
C ASN A 157 -33.88 -4.70 3.56
N GLU A 158 -32.85 -4.26 2.84
CA GLU A 158 -32.98 -3.81 1.45
C GLU A 158 -33.00 -5.00 0.48
N SER A 159 -34.04 -5.09 -0.37
CA SER A 159 -34.19 -6.14 -1.40
C SER A 159 -33.15 -6.07 -2.54
N LEU A 160 -32.26 -5.07 -2.48
CA LEU A 160 -31.26 -4.74 -3.49
C LEU A 160 -30.09 -5.75 -3.57
N PHE A 161 -29.80 -6.50 -2.50
CA PHE A 161 -28.93 -7.67 -2.55
C PHE A 161 -29.67 -8.85 -3.20
N THR A 162 -29.99 -8.65 -4.47
CA THR A 162 -30.58 -9.62 -5.38
C THR A 162 -29.71 -10.88 -5.48
N ASN A 163 -30.33 -11.94 -6.00
CA ASN A 163 -29.82 -13.32 -6.01
C ASN A 163 -28.40 -13.50 -6.53
N ASP A 164 -27.84 -12.56 -7.30
CA ASP A 164 -26.52 -12.68 -7.93
C ASP A 164 -25.38 -12.63 -6.92
N LEU A 165 -25.34 -11.65 -6.01
CA LEU A 165 -24.29 -11.62 -4.97
C LEU A 165 -24.50 -12.75 -3.95
N ARG A 166 -25.75 -13.11 -3.65
CA ARG A 166 -26.06 -14.30 -2.85
C ARG A 166 -25.61 -15.59 -3.53
N GLN A 167 -25.71 -15.68 -4.86
CA GLN A 167 -25.24 -16.84 -5.64
C GLN A 167 -23.73 -16.87 -5.71
N GLU A 168 -23.08 -15.72 -5.94
CA GLU A 168 -21.63 -15.57 -6.02
C GLU A 168 -20.99 -15.91 -4.67
N MET A 169 -21.55 -15.42 -3.56
CA MET A 169 -21.06 -15.77 -2.24
C MET A 169 -21.39 -17.22 -1.83
N LYS A 170 -22.50 -17.80 -2.32
CA LYS A 170 -22.78 -19.25 -2.18
C LYS A 170 -21.80 -20.10 -2.98
N THR A 171 -21.41 -19.67 -4.18
CA THR A 171 -20.42 -20.38 -5.02
C THR A 171 -19.02 -20.28 -4.44
N LEU A 172 -18.72 -19.22 -3.69
CA LEU A 172 -17.50 -19.07 -2.91
C LEU A 172 -17.52 -19.82 -1.56
N GLY A 173 -18.56 -20.63 -1.28
CA GLY A 173 -18.61 -21.50 -0.09
C GLY A 173 -18.94 -20.79 1.22
N TYR A 174 -19.29 -19.50 1.20
CA TYR A 174 -19.67 -18.76 2.40
C TYR A 174 -21.13 -19.09 2.78
N SER A 175 -21.35 -19.74 3.93
CA SER A 175 -22.68 -19.76 4.54
C SER A 175 -22.98 -18.36 5.09
N LEU A 176 -23.69 -17.52 4.33
CA LEU A 176 -23.95 -16.14 4.75
C LEU A 176 -24.86 -16.06 5.98
N GLU A 177 -24.28 -15.71 7.11
CA GLU A 177 -24.83 -14.62 7.90
C GLU A 177 -24.36 -13.32 7.22
N ILE A 178 -25.28 -12.42 6.90
CA ILE A 178 -24.96 -11.13 6.24
C ILE A 178 -24.00 -10.28 7.09
N GLU A 179 -23.93 -10.55 8.40
CA GLU A 179 -22.88 -10.06 9.31
C GLU A 179 -21.47 -10.39 8.79
N HIS A 180 -21.24 -11.60 8.28
CA HIS A 180 -19.96 -11.99 7.70
C HIS A 180 -19.63 -11.22 6.42
N ALA A 181 -20.62 -10.96 5.56
CA ALA A 181 -20.42 -10.17 4.34
C ALA A 181 -20.00 -8.73 4.66
N LEU A 182 -20.60 -8.14 5.70
CA LEU A 182 -20.26 -6.82 6.20
C LEU A 182 -18.86 -6.81 6.80
N ASP A 183 -18.52 -7.83 7.59
CA ASP A 183 -17.18 -8.01 8.12
C ASP A 183 -16.15 -8.06 6.99
N VAL A 184 -16.43 -8.80 5.90
CA VAL A 184 -15.55 -8.81 4.72
C VAL A 184 -15.40 -7.41 4.11
N ILE A 185 -16.48 -6.66 3.90
CA ILE A 185 -16.40 -5.28 3.37
C ILE A 185 -15.53 -4.41 4.29
N TYR A 186 -15.72 -4.49 5.61
CA TYR A 186 -14.96 -3.69 6.56
C TYR A 186 -13.51 -4.15 6.71
N GLN A 187 -13.24 -5.45 6.59
CA GLN A 187 -11.88 -5.97 6.47
C GLN A 187 -11.19 -5.43 5.22
N GLN A 188 -11.88 -5.36 4.08
CA GLN A 188 -11.33 -4.75 2.87
C GLN A 188 -11.06 -3.25 3.03
N LEU A 189 -11.95 -2.53 3.74
CA LEU A 189 -11.72 -1.14 4.10
C LEU A 189 -10.50 -0.99 5.02
N ASP A 190 -10.35 -1.84 6.04
CA ASP A 190 -9.18 -1.84 6.93
C ASP A 190 -7.88 -2.24 6.21
N LEU A 191 -7.95 -3.16 5.25
CA LEU A 191 -6.83 -3.49 4.37
C LEU A 191 -6.43 -2.28 3.53
N LEU A 192 -7.38 -1.55 2.94
CA LEU A 192 -7.12 -0.31 2.23
C LEU A 192 -6.40 0.72 3.11
N LEU A 193 -6.77 0.81 4.40
CA LEU A 193 -6.04 1.64 5.38
C LEU A 193 -4.61 1.15 5.56
N SER A 194 -4.42 -0.15 5.73
CA SER A 194 -3.09 -0.74 5.94
C SER A 194 -2.14 -0.46 4.77
N TYR A 195 -2.62 -0.56 3.52
CA TYR A 195 -1.83 -0.24 2.34
C TYR A 195 -1.42 1.22 2.29
N LYS A 196 -2.32 2.12 2.68
CA LYS A 196 -2.05 3.55 2.70
C LYS A 196 -0.99 3.95 3.74
N ARG A 197 -0.98 3.28 4.90
CA ARG A 197 0.06 3.47 5.94
C ARG A 197 1.46 3.07 5.48
N ARG A 198 1.58 2.27 4.41
CA ARG A 198 2.90 1.90 3.84
C ARG A 198 3.56 3.06 3.12
N TYR A 199 2.79 4.05 2.66
CA TYR A 199 3.33 5.30 2.16
C TYR A 199 3.64 6.23 3.34
N LYS A 200 4.81 6.85 3.36
CA LYS A 200 5.21 7.83 4.38
C LYS A 200 4.88 9.26 3.97
N TYR A 201 4.94 9.57 2.68
CA TYR A 201 4.70 10.91 2.11
C TYR A 201 3.48 10.95 1.18
N LEU A 202 3.15 9.84 0.50
CA LEU A 202 1.95 9.70 -0.33
C LEU A 202 0.73 9.16 0.43
N ASN A 203 0.75 9.21 1.76
CA ASN A 203 -0.34 8.73 2.61
C ASN A 203 -1.48 9.73 2.80
N SER A 204 -1.42 10.92 2.20
CA SER A 204 -2.57 11.83 2.15
C SER A 204 -2.93 12.14 0.70
N LEU A 205 -4.21 11.97 0.37
CA LEU A 205 -4.78 12.41 -0.91
C LEU A 205 -5.50 13.75 -0.77
N ILE A 206 -5.47 14.34 0.42
CA ILE A 206 -6.06 15.63 0.72
C ILE A 206 -4.94 16.66 0.79
N VAL A 207 -5.12 17.72 0.01
CA VAL A 207 -4.26 18.89 0.06
C VAL A 207 -4.98 19.95 0.85
N ASP A 208 -4.33 20.41 1.91
CA ASP A 208 -4.83 21.51 2.72
C ASP A 208 -4.95 22.75 1.86
N GLY A 209 -6.11 23.38 1.97
CA GLY A 209 -6.39 24.67 1.40
C GLY A 209 -5.57 25.78 2.06
N HIS A 210 -5.60 26.95 1.45
CA HIS A 210 -5.12 28.19 2.04
C HIS A 210 -6.30 29.16 2.20
N ASP A 211 -6.09 30.34 2.79
CA ASP A 211 -7.18 31.28 3.14
C ASP A 211 -8.19 31.58 2.01
N GLU A 212 -7.78 31.40 0.74
CA GLU A 212 -8.61 31.63 -0.45
C GLU A 212 -9.09 30.36 -1.18
N GLN A 213 -8.64 29.16 -0.78
CA GLN A 213 -9.01 27.91 -1.44
C GLN A 213 -9.39 26.82 -0.43
N PRO A 214 -10.55 26.16 -0.59
CA PRO A 214 -10.93 25.05 0.28
C PRO A 214 -9.99 23.85 0.05
N ASN A 215 -9.99 22.92 1.01
CA ASN A 215 -9.25 21.67 0.87
C ASN A 215 -9.72 20.93 -0.37
N TYR A 216 -8.82 20.23 -1.04
CA TYR A 216 -9.17 19.50 -2.24
C TYR A 216 -8.45 18.16 -2.33
N ARG A 217 -9.06 17.25 -3.09
CA ARG A 217 -8.47 15.95 -3.39
C ARG A 217 -7.43 16.08 -4.49
N GLN A 218 -6.25 15.51 -4.27
CA GLN A 218 -5.25 15.25 -5.30
C GLN A 218 -5.13 13.73 -5.51
N SER A 219 -5.27 13.26 -6.75
CA SER A 219 -5.12 11.83 -7.03
C SER A 219 -3.66 11.38 -6.81
N LEU A 220 -3.49 10.13 -6.39
CA LEU A 220 -2.16 9.52 -6.22
C LEU A 220 -1.34 9.63 -7.51
N LEU A 221 -1.97 9.37 -8.67
CA LEU A 221 -1.31 9.52 -9.96
C LEU A 221 -0.81 10.95 -10.18
N LYS A 222 -1.61 11.97 -9.84
CA LYS A 222 -1.18 13.37 -9.97
C LYS A 222 0.01 13.67 -9.05
N GLN A 223 -0.02 13.20 -7.80
CA GLN A 223 1.12 13.37 -6.87
C GLN A 223 2.39 12.71 -7.44
N ILE A 224 2.28 11.48 -7.97
CA ILE A 224 3.39 10.78 -8.63
C ILE A 224 3.91 11.55 -9.86
N LEU A 225 3.02 12.09 -10.70
CA LEU A 225 3.40 12.89 -11.88
C LEU A 225 4.07 14.21 -11.48
N ASP A 226 3.54 14.92 -10.48
CA ASP A 226 4.12 16.16 -9.95
C ASP A 226 5.52 15.90 -9.36
N LEU A 227 5.70 14.74 -8.71
CA LEU A 227 7.02 14.27 -8.29
C LEU A 227 7.95 14.10 -9.48
N PHE A 228 7.58 13.32 -10.51
CA PHE A 228 8.38 13.18 -11.73
C PHE A 228 8.74 14.55 -12.35
N LYS A 229 7.85 15.54 -12.25
CA LYS A 229 8.11 16.92 -12.74
C LYS A 229 9.26 17.57 -11.99
N LEU A 230 9.25 17.41 -10.67
CA LEU A 230 10.25 17.96 -9.79
C LEU A 230 11.62 17.34 -10.12
N TYR A 231 11.67 16.04 -10.43
CA TYR A 231 12.90 15.37 -10.85
C TYR A 231 13.42 15.79 -12.23
N GLY A 232 12.54 15.86 -13.24
CA GLY A 232 12.93 16.15 -14.62
C GLY A 232 13.42 17.59 -14.87
N ASN A 233 13.21 18.53 -13.93
CA ASN A 233 13.60 19.93 -14.07
C ASN A 233 14.93 20.29 -13.37
N LEU A 234 15.63 19.33 -12.75
CA LEU A 234 16.80 19.59 -11.92
C LEU A 234 18.09 19.62 -12.74
N GLY A 235 18.31 20.75 -13.43
CA GLY A 235 19.65 21.24 -13.74
C GLY A 235 20.36 21.88 -12.52
N SER A 236 19.68 21.93 -11.38
CA SER A 236 20.18 22.45 -10.10
C SER A 236 19.74 21.47 -9.02
N SER A 237 20.66 21.00 -8.18
CA SER A 237 20.43 20.01 -7.12
C SER A 237 19.11 20.26 -6.38
N PRO A 238 18.19 19.29 -6.29
CA PRO A 238 17.11 19.38 -5.31
C PRO A 238 17.78 19.36 -3.93
N SER A 239 17.11 19.88 -2.90
CA SER A 239 17.58 19.60 -1.54
C SER A 239 17.52 18.08 -1.34
N THR A 240 18.61 17.50 -0.87
CA THR A 240 18.82 16.05 -0.62
C THR A 240 17.64 15.42 0.14
N VAL A 241 16.95 16.23 0.95
CA VAL A 241 15.77 15.87 1.74
C VAL A 241 14.58 15.43 0.87
N GLN A 242 14.16 16.19 -0.14
CA GLN A 242 12.99 15.81 -0.97
C GLN A 242 13.26 14.55 -1.80
N GLN A 243 14.54 14.30 -2.10
CA GLN A 243 15.00 13.13 -2.82
C GLN A 243 14.96 11.86 -1.96
N GLU A 244 15.45 11.94 -0.73
CA GLU A 244 15.40 10.84 0.25
C GLU A 244 13.96 10.51 0.66
N GLN A 245 13.09 11.52 0.80
CA GLN A 245 11.68 11.32 1.13
C GLN A 245 10.94 10.49 0.07
N LEU A 246 11.16 10.76 -1.21
CA LEU A 246 10.50 9.99 -2.28
C LEU A 246 11.08 8.60 -2.45
N MET A 247 12.42 8.47 -2.43
CA MET A 247 13.05 7.15 -2.50
C MET A 247 12.57 6.30 -1.33
N HIS A 248 12.33 6.88 -0.16
CA HIS A 248 11.70 6.16 0.94
C HIS A 248 10.32 5.61 0.57
N ASP A 249 9.40 6.35 -0.06
CA ASP A 249 8.09 5.80 -0.44
C ASP A 249 8.13 4.80 -1.60
N ILE A 250 9.00 5.02 -2.59
CA ILE A 250 9.13 4.14 -3.75
C ILE A 250 9.94 2.87 -3.41
N GLU A 251 10.91 2.97 -2.51
CA GLU A 251 11.77 1.84 -2.09
C GLU A 251 11.21 1.09 -0.85
N HIS A 252 10.43 1.74 0.03
CA HIS A 252 9.79 1.09 1.20
C HIS A 252 8.36 0.60 1.00
N VAL A 253 7.69 0.86 -0.12
CA VAL A 253 6.49 0.09 -0.45
C VAL A 253 6.98 -1.17 -1.14
N PRO A 254 6.96 -2.35 -0.49
CA PRO A 254 7.34 -3.59 -1.13
C PRO A 254 6.20 -3.95 -2.08
N PHE A 255 6.27 -3.44 -3.31
CA PHE A 255 5.58 -4.08 -4.41
C PHE A 255 6.42 -5.32 -4.75
N ASP A 256 6.22 -6.39 -3.97
CA ASP A 256 6.84 -7.69 -4.15
C ASP A 256 6.66 -8.14 -5.61
N GLY A 257 7.76 -8.08 -6.37
CA GLY A 257 7.82 -8.38 -7.81
C GLY A 257 8.15 -7.18 -8.70
N LEU A 258 7.58 -5.99 -8.48
CA LEU A 258 7.86 -4.80 -9.31
C LEU A 258 9.12 -4.07 -8.86
N THR A 259 9.38 -4.01 -7.55
CA THR A 259 10.63 -3.43 -7.02
C THR A 259 11.82 -4.28 -7.44
N ASP A 260 11.69 -5.61 -7.44
CA ASP A 260 12.73 -6.51 -7.97
C ASP A 260 12.77 -6.53 -9.49
N PHE A 261 11.66 -6.30 -10.20
CA PHE A 261 11.68 -6.06 -11.64
C PHE A 261 12.45 -4.78 -11.98
N PHE A 262 12.20 -3.66 -11.30
CA PHE A 262 12.95 -2.41 -11.51
C PHE A 262 14.41 -2.52 -11.06
N ARG A 263 14.68 -3.22 -9.95
CA ARG A 263 16.03 -3.42 -9.41
C ARG A 263 16.84 -4.43 -10.25
N SER A 264 16.20 -5.46 -10.81
CA SER A 264 16.81 -6.46 -11.69
C SER A 264 16.98 -5.93 -13.13
N ALA A 265 16.01 -5.19 -13.66
CA ALA A 265 16.15 -4.47 -14.93
C ALA A 265 17.23 -3.38 -14.86
N ALA A 266 17.37 -2.70 -13.70
CA ALA A 266 18.45 -1.73 -13.49
C ALA A 266 19.84 -2.39 -13.37
N ARG A 267 19.96 -3.51 -12.65
CA ARG A 267 21.24 -4.25 -12.50
C ARG A 267 21.68 -4.98 -13.78
N GLY A 268 20.74 -5.42 -14.61
CA GLY A 268 21.04 -6.09 -15.88
C GLY A 268 21.57 -5.17 -16.98
N LEU A 269 21.32 -3.86 -16.89
CA LEU A 269 21.70 -2.89 -17.91
C LEU A 269 22.82 -1.93 -17.48
N PHE A 270 23.01 -1.68 -16.18
CA PHE A 270 24.01 -0.75 -15.67
C PHE A 270 24.65 -1.34 -14.40
N GLY A 271 25.95 -1.65 -14.43
CA GLY A 271 26.69 -2.21 -13.29
C GLY A 271 26.63 -1.34 -12.03
N ASP A 272 27.20 -1.84 -10.92
CA ASP A 272 27.15 -1.46 -9.48
C ASP A 272 26.99 0.02 -9.04
N THR A 273 26.98 0.99 -9.94
CA THR A 273 26.51 2.35 -9.66
C THR A 273 25.00 2.36 -9.47
N LYS A 274 24.52 2.81 -8.30
CA LYS A 274 23.09 3.06 -8.03
C LYS A 274 22.49 3.81 -9.23
N PRO A 275 21.45 3.26 -9.90
CA PRO A 275 20.87 3.92 -11.05
C PRO A 275 20.31 5.27 -10.60
N ASN A 276 20.74 6.35 -11.26
CA ASN A 276 19.93 7.56 -11.30
C ASN A 276 18.65 7.19 -12.06
N LEU A 277 17.63 6.75 -11.33
CA LEU A 277 16.33 6.29 -11.84
C LEU A 277 15.66 7.30 -12.78
N ILE A 278 16.10 8.57 -12.76
CA ILE A 278 15.62 9.65 -13.62
C ILE A 278 16.85 10.38 -14.18
N SER A 279 17.51 9.82 -15.19
CA SER A 279 18.37 10.61 -16.07
C SER A 279 17.47 11.42 -17.02
N ASN A 280 17.90 12.61 -17.43
CA ASN A 280 17.17 13.46 -18.39
C ASN A 280 16.99 12.81 -19.79
N ASP A 281 17.56 11.62 -20.00
CA ASP A 281 17.67 10.96 -21.30
C ASP A 281 16.58 9.91 -21.58
N TYR A 282 15.61 9.67 -20.68
CA TYR A 282 14.51 8.75 -21.00
C TYR A 282 13.60 9.34 -22.09
N SER A 283 13.59 8.70 -23.26
CA SER A 283 12.77 9.12 -24.41
C SER A 283 11.28 8.82 -24.22
N THR A 284 10.91 7.90 -23.32
CA THR A 284 9.54 7.42 -23.12
C THR A 284 9.31 6.94 -21.69
N ILE A 285 8.20 7.36 -21.08
CA ILE A 285 7.70 6.85 -19.80
C ILE A 285 6.42 6.05 -20.10
N VAL A 286 6.36 4.81 -19.64
CA VAL A 286 5.17 3.96 -19.75
C VAL A 286 4.52 3.88 -18.36
N ILE A 287 3.26 4.31 -18.27
CA ILE A 287 2.46 4.22 -17.04
C ILE A 287 1.47 3.09 -17.24
N PHE A 288 1.60 2.03 -16.46
CA PHE A 288 0.70 0.88 -16.47
C PHE A 288 -0.10 0.86 -15.17
N ILE A 289 -1.44 0.94 -15.28
CA ILE A 289 -2.35 0.98 -14.13
C ILE A 289 -3.15 -0.31 -14.10
N VAL A 290 -2.96 -1.10 -13.04
CA VAL A 290 -3.72 -2.32 -12.76
C VAL A 290 -5.05 -1.94 -12.09
N GLY A 291 -6.16 -2.53 -12.54
CA GLY A 291 -7.49 -2.24 -12.00
C GLY A 291 -8.27 -1.14 -12.74
N GLY A 292 -7.68 -0.57 -13.79
CA GLY A 292 -8.32 0.43 -14.64
C GLY A 292 -7.86 1.86 -14.35
N ILE A 293 -8.03 2.74 -15.34
CA ILE A 293 -7.65 4.15 -15.29
C ILE A 293 -8.90 5.00 -15.55
N THR A 294 -9.05 6.10 -14.82
CA THR A 294 -10.16 7.03 -15.02
C THR A 294 -9.86 8.02 -16.16
N SER A 295 -10.91 8.58 -16.79
CA SER A 295 -10.73 9.61 -17.82
C SER A 295 -9.98 10.84 -17.31
N HIS A 296 -10.17 11.22 -16.05
CA HIS A 296 -9.43 12.33 -15.43
C HIS A 296 -7.93 12.02 -15.31
N GLU A 297 -7.57 10.79 -14.95
CA GLU A 297 -6.17 10.35 -14.89
C GLU A 297 -5.52 10.32 -16.27
N ILE A 298 -6.24 9.90 -17.31
CA ILE A 298 -5.76 9.98 -18.69
C ILE A 298 -5.44 11.44 -19.06
N GLN A 299 -6.35 12.38 -18.76
CA GLN A 299 -6.11 13.79 -19.02
C GLN A 299 -4.89 14.32 -18.27
N LEU A 300 -4.71 13.94 -17.00
CA LEU A 300 -3.54 14.32 -16.22
C LEU A 300 -2.24 13.86 -16.89
N VAL A 301 -2.19 12.61 -17.36
CA VAL A 301 -1.05 12.05 -18.09
C VAL A 301 -0.82 12.80 -19.40
N GLN A 302 -1.88 13.14 -20.15
CA GLN A 302 -1.79 13.90 -21.40
C GLN A 302 -1.27 15.32 -21.18
N GLN A 303 -1.80 16.04 -20.19
CA GLN A 303 -1.36 17.38 -19.80
C GLN A 303 0.12 17.36 -19.40
N TYR A 304 0.52 16.35 -18.62
CA TYR A 304 1.89 16.16 -18.21
C TYR A 304 2.83 15.90 -19.40
N SER A 305 2.43 15.02 -20.32
CA SER A 305 3.16 14.73 -21.57
C SER A 305 3.36 15.99 -22.42
N GLN A 306 2.32 16.82 -22.57
CA GLN A 306 2.40 18.08 -23.31
C GLN A 306 3.35 19.09 -22.64
N GLN A 307 3.34 19.18 -21.30
CA GLN A 307 4.25 20.05 -20.55
C GLN A 307 5.71 19.65 -20.77
N ILE A 308 6.02 18.35 -20.71
CA ILE A 308 7.37 17.84 -20.97
C ILE A 308 7.83 18.17 -22.40
N LYS A 309 6.96 17.99 -23.41
CA LYS A 309 7.27 18.33 -24.80
C LYS A 309 7.63 19.82 -24.94
N LYS A 310 6.80 20.72 -24.39
CA LYS A 310 7.06 22.17 -24.39
C LYS A 310 8.38 22.53 -23.72
N GLN A 311 8.73 21.88 -22.61
CA GLN A 311 10.00 22.11 -21.90
C GLN A 311 11.21 21.67 -22.73
N ARG A 312 11.13 20.52 -23.41
CA ARG A 312 12.18 20.03 -24.32
C ARG A 312 12.40 20.99 -25.49
N ASP A 313 11.33 21.45 -26.13
CA ASP A 313 11.41 22.38 -27.27
C ASP A 313 12.02 23.73 -26.86
N CYS A 314 11.65 24.25 -25.68
CA CYS A 314 12.22 25.47 -25.10
C CYS A 314 13.70 25.32 -24.72
N SER A 315 14.08 24.17 -24.17
CA SER A 315 15.47 23.86 -23.79
C SER A 315 16.36 23.72 -25.03
N TYR A 316 15.85 23.07 -26.09
CA TYR A 316 16.51 22.99 -27.39
C TYR A 316 16.76 24.38 -27.98
N HIS A 317 15.75 25.27 -27.93
CA HIS A 317 15.90 26.65 -28.37
C HIS A 317 16.91 27.43 -27.51
N LYS A 318 16.87 27.33 -26.17
CA LYS A 318 17.85 27.99 -25.28
C LYS A 318 19.29 27.51 -25.51
N ASN A 319 19.50 26.22 -25.73
CA ASN A 319 20.82 25.65 -26.01
C ASN A 319 21.30 26.04 -27.41
N MET A 320 20.41 26.08 -28.40
CA MET A 320 20.73 26.57 -29.74
C MET A 320 21.10 28.07 -29.72
N PHE A 321 20.39 28.90 -28.93
CA PHE A 321 20.74 30.31 -28.71
C PHE A 321 22.06 30.50 -27.94
N ARG A 322 22.39 29.62 -26.98
CA ARG A 322 23.70 29.63 -26.29
C ARG A 322 24.84 29.22 -27.20
N VAL A 323 24.66 28.19 -28.03
CA VAL A 323 25.64 27.75 -29.04
C VAL A 323 25.83 28.83 -30.12
N ALA A 324 24.76 29.50 -30.54
CA ALA A 324 24.84 30.64 -31.45
C ALA A 324 25.59 31.84 -30.83
N LYS A 325 25.35 32.18 -29.56
CA LYS A 325 26.09 33.22 -28.82
C LYS A 325 27.57 32.88 -28.63
N ALA A 326 27.88 31.63 -28.25
CA ALA A 326 29.26 31.16 -28.09
C ALA A 326 30.02 31.13 -29.43
N SER A 327 29.34 30.81 -30.53
CA SER A 327 29.91 30.85 -31.88
C SER A 327 30.15 32.28 -32.37
N PHE A 328 29.31 33.25 -31.96
CA PHE A 328 29.54 34.68 -32.24
C PHE A 328 30.70 35.26 -31.41
N SER A 329 30.80 34.93 -30.13
CA SER A 329 31.90 35.41 -29.27
C SER A 329 33.26 34.80 -29.63
N ASN A 330 33.31 33.53 -30.05
CA ASN A 330 34.56 32.89 -30.48
C ASN A 330 35.05 33.35 -31.87
N LYS A 331 34.20 33.99 -32.68
CA LYS A 331 34.62 34.59 -33.95
C LYS A 331 35.31 35.96 -33.77
N LEU A 332 35.22 36.57 -32.58
CA LEU A 332 35.84 37.85 -32.28
C LEU A 332 37.21 37.75 -31.57
N ILE A 333 37.64 36.56 -31.12
CA ILE A 333 38.85 36.39 -30.28
C ILE A 333 39.88 35.42 -30.91
N ARG A 334 39.73 35.04 -32.18
CA ARG A 334 40.77 34.26 -32.90
C ARG A 334 41.45 35.08 -33.99
N SER A 335 42.24 36.04 -33.53
CA SER A 335 43.50 36.40 -34.17
C SER A 335 44.56 36.49 -33.08
N GLN A 336 45.59 35.66 -33.22
CA GLN A 336 46.93 35.67 -32.59
C GLN A 336 47.33 34.40 -31.82
N SER A 337 48.33 33.72 -32.41
CA SER A 337 49.45 32.94 -31.84
C SER A 337 49.13 31.70 -30.98
N SER A 338 49.47 30.45 -31.39
CA SER A 338 50.80 29.79 -31.34
C SER A 338 51.45 29.88 -29.94
N THR A 339 51.87 28.84 -29.23
CA THR A 339 52.56 27.59 -29.62
C THR A 339 52.73 26.67 -28.38
N SER A 340 53.03 25.38 -28.64
CA SER A 340 53.86 24.45 -27.85
C SER A 340 53.31 23.67 -26.62
N VAL A 341 53.09 22.36 -26.86
CA VAL A 341 53.71 21.16 -26.24
C VAL A 341 54.01 21.15 -24.72
N LYS A 342 53.40 20.22 -23.98
CA LYS A 342 54.12 19.12 -23.26
C LYS A 342 53.17 18.11 -22.62
N ALA A 343 53.46 16.84 -22.90
CA ALA A 343 52.86 15.65 -22.33
C ALA A 343 53.32 15.38 -20.90
N LYS A 344 52.47 14.74 -20.08
CA LYS A 344 52.89 13.88 -18.95
C LYS A 344 51.84 12.79 -18.69
N LYS A 345 52.29 11.54 -18.86
CA LYS A 345 51.65 10.31 -18.39
C LYS A 345 51.92 10.15 -16.89
N SER A 346 50.96 9.60 -16.14
CA SER A 346 51.24 8.86 -14.90
C SER A 346 50.16 7.81 -14.66
N ASN A 347 50.58 6.54 -14.81
CA ASN A 347 49.92 5.35 -14.27
C ASN A 347 50.11 5.29 -12.76
N GLN A 348 49.10 4.83 -12.01
CA GLN A 348 49.28 4.03 -10.79
C GLN A 348 47.96 3.29 -10.52
N ARG A 349 47.88 1.96 -10.69
CA ARG A 349 48.44 0.81 -9.95
C ARG A 349 47.46 0.28 -8.91
N ILE A 350 46.92 -0.88 -9.26
CA ILE A 350 46.09 -1.82 -8.51
C ILE A 350 46.83 -2.28 -7.24
N ASN A 351 46.12 -2.41 -6.12
CA ASN A 351 46.44 -3.34 -5.05
C ASN A 351 45.15 -4.05 -4.59
N LYS A 352 45.20 -5.39 -4.65
CA LYS A 352 44.29 -6.36 -4.05
C LYS A 352 44.92 -6.88 -2.75
N THR A 353 44.13 -6.98 -1.69
CA THR A 353 44.30 -7.90 -0.53
C THR A 353 43.04 -7.76 0.34
N THR A 354 42.13 -8.74 0.31
CA THR A 354 41.89 -9.83 1.29
C THR A 354 40.96 -9.46 2.45
N GLU A 355 39.95 -10.31 2.62
CA GLU A 355 39.23 -10.67 3.85
C GLU A 355 38.57 -9.56 4.66
N ASN A 356 37.23 -9.54 4.69
CA ASN A 356 36.48 -9.34 5.93
C ASN A 356 35.03 -9.83 5.76
N ILE A 357 34.72 -10.87 6.53
CA ILE A 357 33.37 -11.30 6.91
C ILE A 357 32.73 -10.17 7.73
N LEU A 358 31.44 -9.94 7.50
CA LEU A 358 30.61 -8.86 8.03
C LEU A 358 30.76 -8.63 9.56
N PRO A 359 30.84 -7.37 10.02
CA PRO A 359 30.79 -7.06 11.43
C PRO A 359 29.34 -7.00 11.90
N ILE A 360 28.86 -8.05 12.56
CA ILE A 360 27.84 -7.88 13.59
C ILE A 360 28.45 -6.91 14.61
N ARG A 361 27.93 -5.69 14.70
CA ARG A 361 28.36 -4.71 15.71
C ARG A 361 28.38 -5.41 17.07
N ILE A 362 29.57 -5.56 17.64
CA ILE A 362 29.77 -6.16 18.96
C ILE A 362 29.07 -5.23 19.97
N SER A 363 27.79 -5.52 20.26
CA SER A 363 27.13 -4.97 21.43
C SER A 363 27.98 -5.32 22.63
N SER A 364 28.17 -4.39 23.56
CA SER A 364 29.01 -4.62 24.75
C SER A 364 28.63 -5.94 25.40
N SER A 365 29.63 -6.72 25.87
CA SER A 365 29.38 -8.03 26.49
C SER A 365 28.33 -7.96 27.61
N LYS A 366 28.26 -6.80 28.29
CA LYS A 366 27.25 -6.47 29.29
C LYS A 366 25.83 -6.44 28.70
N TYR A 367 25.61 -5.80 27.56
CA TYR A 367 24.28 -5.76 26.91
C TYR A 367 23.82 -7.16 26.51
N VAL A 368 24.70 -7.97 25.90
CA VAL A 368 24.39 -9.36 25.54
C VAL A 368 23.99 -10.16 26.77
N ALA A 369 24.76 -10.05 27.87
CA ALA A 369 24.47 -10.74 29.12
C ALA A 369 23.11 -10.31 29.71
N GLU A 370 22.78 -9.02 29.65
CA GLU A 370 21.50 -8.49 30.11
C GLU A 370 20.33 -9.03 29.28
N GLN A 371 20.41 -8.98 27.94
CA GLN A 371 19.37 -9.51 27.06
C GLN A 371 19.17 -11.02 27.27
N ARG A 372 20.27 -11.79 27.38
CA ARG A 372 20.20 -13.22 27.71
C ARG A 372 19.56 -13.47 29.07
N SER A 373 19.86 -12.65 30.08
CA SER A 373 19.22 -12.75 31.40
C SER A 373 17.71 -12.51 31.31
N LYS A 374 17.27 -11.46 30.59
CA LYS A 374 15.85 -11.18 30.37
C LYS A 374 15.15 -12.33 29.64
N ALA A 375 15.74 -12.83 28.56
CA ALA A 375 15.22 -13.97 27.81
C ALA A 375 15.10 -15.23 28.68
N ARG A 376 16.08 -15.50 29.55
CA ARG A 376 16.03 -16.62 30.51
C ARG A 376 14.88 -16.49 31.48
N ASP A 377 14.66 -15.31 32.05
CA ASP A 377 13.53 -15.05 32.95
C ASP A 377 12.19 -15.35 32.27
N ILE A 378 12.04 -14.96 31.00
CA ILE A 378 10.84 -15.22 30.19
C ILE A 378 10.64 -16.72 30.03
N VAL A 379 11.68 -17.47 29.61
CA VAL A 379 11.60 -18.94 29.45
C VAL A 379 11.21 -19.63 30.76
N LEU A 380 11.82 -19.24 31.88
CA LEU A 380 11.46 -19.77 33.20
C LEU A 380 10.02 -19.43 33.59
N CYS A 381 9.53 -18.24 33.25
CA CYS A 381 8.15 -17.84 33.49
C CYS A 381 7.17 -18.72 32.69
N LEU A 382 7.41 -18.88 31.39
CA LEU A 382 6.58 -19.73 30.51
C LEU A 382 6.52 -21.17 31.02
N GLN A 383 7.63 -21.72 31.49
CA GLN A 383 7.68 -23.06 32.11
C GLN A 383 6.82 -23.14 33.38
N ARG A 384 6.90 -22.14 34.27
CA ARG A 384 6.06 -22.08 35.49
C ARG A 384 4.57 -21.96 35.16
N LYS A 385 4.25 -21.32 34.05
CA LYS A 385 2.88 -21.22 33.50
C LYS A 385 2.45 -22.47 32.73
N ASN A 386 3.24 -23.55 32.78
CA ASN A 386 2.95 -24.82 32.12
C ASN A 386 2.80 -24.70 30.59
N ILE A 387 3.48 -23.73 29.97
CA ILE A 387 3.63 -23.70 28.51
C ILE A 387 4.64 -24.77 28.12
N LYS A 388 4.22 -25.68 27.23
CA LYS A 388 5.01 -26.82 26.75
C LYS A 388 5.41 -26.69 25.29
N LEU A 389 4.66 -25.92 24.50
CA LEU A 389 4.97 -25.66 23.10
C LEU A 389 4.96 -24.16 22.83
N ILE A 390 6.07 -23.64 22.32
CA ILE A 390 6.16 -22.28 21.80
C ILE A 390 6.20 -22.41 20.28
N ALA A 391 5.23 -21.83 19.60
CA ALA A 391 5.17 -21.72 18.15
C ALA A 391 5.46 -20.28 17.75
N ILE A 392 6.39 -20.10 16.82
CA ILE A 392 6.80 -18.78 16.33
C ILE A 392 6.57 -18.76 14.83
N ASP A 393 5.81 -17.79 14.36
CA ASP A 393 5.71 -17.55 12.93
C ASP A 393 7.04 -17.06 12.34
N PHE A 394 7.25 -17.38 11.07
CA PHE A 394 8.48 -17.04 10.38
C PHE A 394 8.49 -15.60 9.85
N ASP A 395 7.58 -15.29 8.94
CA ASP A 395 7.51 -14.03 8.21
C ASP A 395 7.00 -12.91 9.11
N ASN A 396 7.60 -11.71 9.04
CA ASN A 396 7.25 -10.56 9.89
C ASN A 396 7.20 -10.80 11.42
N THR A 397 7.53 -12.00 11.87
CA THR A 397 7.50 -12.41 13.27
C THR A 397 8.91 -12.75 13.72
N LEU A 398 9.45 -13.93 13.37
CA LEU A 398 10.86 -14.24 13.59
C LEU A 398 11.76 -13.28 12.79
N LEU A 399 11.36 -13.03 11.55
CA LEU A 399 12.02 -12.09 10.65
C LEU A 399 11.43 -10.69 10.76
N SER A 400 12.22 -9.68 10.44
CA SER A 400 11.77 -8.30 10.26
C SER A 400 11.20 -8.02 8.86
N ILE A 401 11.14 -9.05 8.01
CA ILE A 401 10.68 -8.97 6.63
C ILE A 401 9.67 -10.08 6.33
N HIS A 402 8.92 -9.88 5.26
CA HIS A 402 8.03 -10.88 4.69
C HIS A 402 8.73 -11.59 3.52
N THR A 403 8.75 -12.92 3.52
CA THR A 403 9.35 -13.73 2.43
C THR A 403 8.36 -14.11 1.33
N SER A 404 7.07 -13.78 1.51
CA SER A 404 6.01 -14.02 0.53
C SER A 404 5.86 -15.50 0.17
N GLY A 405 6.12 -16.37 1.14
CA GLY A 405 6.07 -17.82 1.01
C GLY A 405 7.24 -18.43 0.23
N TYR A 406 8.10 -17.62 -0.39
CA TYR A 406 9.24 -18.07 -1.16
C TYR A 406 10.35 -16.99 -1.26
N TYR A 407 11.31 -17.06 -0.34
CA TYR A 407 12.48 -16.19 -0.32
C TYR A 407 13.47 -16.54 -1.45
N GLN A 408 13.84 -15.54 -2.24
CA GLN A 408 14.76 -15.70 -3.38
C GLN A 408 16.23 -15.36 -3.06
N GLY A 409 16.50 -14.81 -1.87
CA GLY A 409 17.85 -14.43 -1.46
C GLY A 409 18.68 -15.58 -0.87
N THR A 410 19.86 -15.25 -0.37
CA THR A 410 20.73 -16.19 0.34
C THR A 410 20.40 -16.25 1.83
N VAL A 411 20.72 -17.36 2.47
CA VAL A 411 20.58 -17.51 3.93
C VAL A 411 21.40 -16.45 4.69
N ASP A 412 22.57 -16.09 4.15
CA ASP A 412 23.44 -15.06 4.75
C ASP A 412 22.79 -13.67 4.75
N ASN A 413 21.95 -13.34 3.76
CA ASN A 413 21.18 -12.10 3.79
C ASN A 413 19.99 -12.23 4.76
N LEU A 414 19.35 -13.39 4.77
CA LEU A 414 18.17 -13.63 5.60
C LEU A 414 18.48 -13.59 7.10
N ILE A 415 19.69 -13.99 7.51
CA ILE A 415 20.12 -13.96 8.91
C ILE A 415 20.15 -12.55 9.49
N GLU A 416 20.42 -11.53 8.66
CA GLU A 416 20.43 -10.12 9.08
C GLU A 416 19.03 -9.62 9.45
N HIS A 417 17.99 -10.34 9.01
CA HIS A 417 16.60 -10.03 9.29
C HIS A 417 16.02 -10.75 10.50
N ILE A 418 16.75 -11.66 11.15
CA ILE A 418 16.28 -12.25 12.42
C ILE A 418 16.19 -11.14 13.46
N ARG A 419 15.00 -10.92 14.01
CA ARG A 419 14.80 -9.89 15.05
C ARG A 419 15.64 -10.25 16.28
N SER A 420 16.41 -9.28 16.79
CA SER A 420 17.30 -9.49 17.95
C SER A 420 16.56 -10.05 19.16
N THR A 421 15.32 -9.63 19.37
CA THR A 421 14.42 -10.14 20.41
C THR A 421 14.27 -11.66 20.35
N PHE A 422 13.99 -12.20 19.16
CA PHE A 422 13.85 -13.64 18.96
C PHE A 422 15.18 -14.37 18.94
N HIS A 423 16.26 -13.73 18.51
CA HIS A 423 17.60 -14.30 18.63
C HIS A 423 17.94 -14.64 20.09
N TYR A 424 17.78 -13.71 21.03
CA TYR A 424 18.03 -13.99 22.45
C TYR A 424 17.02 -14.98 23.05
N PHE A 425 15.74 -14.83 22.69
CA PHE A 425 14.68 -15.67 23.23
C PHE A 425 14.83 -17.15 22.81
N ILE A 426 15.02 -17.42 21.52
CA ILE A 426 15.21 -18.78 21.00
C ILE A 426 16.50 -19.39 21.57
N GLN A 427 17.60 -18.64 21.65
CA GLN A 427 18.85 -19.15 22.22
C GLN A 427 18.65 -19.62 23.67
N GLU A 428 17.93 -18.87 24.51
CA GLU A 428 17.65 -19.30 25.90
C GLU A 428 16.64 -20.46 25.97
N ILE A 429 15.69 -20.58 25.03
CA ILE A 429 14.85 -21.78 24.92
C ILE A 429 15.74 -23.01 24.68
N LEU A 430 16.65 -22.95 23.70
CA LEU A 430 17.50 -24.07 23.31
C LEU A 430 18.51 -24.45 24.40
N ASP A 431 19.04 -23.46 25.11
CA ASP A 431 19.98 -23.66 26.22
C ASP A 431 19.27 -24.19 27.48
N SER A 432 17.95 -24.07 27.56
CA SER A 432 17.16 -24.58 28.68
C SER A 432 17.31 -26.11 28.83
N PRO A 433 17.48 -26.62 30.07
CA PRO A 433 17.49 -28.05 30.32
C PRO A 433 16.13 -28.71 30.07
N ALA A 434 15.04 -27.94 30.00
CA ALA A 434 13.72 -28.47 29.73
C ALA A 434 13.44 -28.68 28.24
N PHE A 435 14.25 -28.06 27.37
CA PHE A 435 14.05 -28.14 25.92
C PHE A 435 14.24 -29.58 25.42
N GLY A 436 13.27 -30.05 24.64
CA GLY A 436 13.20 -31.43 24.16
C GLY A 436 12.56 -32.40 25.16
N HIS A 437 12.35 -31.99 26.42
CA HIS A 437 11.78 -32.84 27.47
C HIS A 437 10.37 -32.42 27.87
N THR A 438 10.21 -31.17 28.32
CA THR A 438 8.93 -30.60 28.76
C THR A 438 8.62 -29.27 28.07
N LEU A 439 9.60 -28.67 27.39
CA LEU A 439 9.43 -27.49 26.54
C LEU A 439 9.87 -27.81 25.12
N HIS A 440 9.06 -27.41 24.14
CA HIS A 440 9.30 -27.63 22.72
C HIS A 440 9.16 -26.31 21.95
N LEU A 441 9.88 -26.20 20.84
CA LEU A 441 9.86 -25.05 19.95
C LEU A 441 9.44 -25.51 18.55
N CYS A 442 8.51 -24.78 17.97
CA CYS A 442 8.03 -24.97 16.60
C CYS A 442 8.17 -23.67 15.83
N ILE A 443 8.66 -23.74 14.59
CA ILE A 443 8.50 -22.66 13.61
C ILE A 443 7.36 -23.06 12.68
N VAL A 444 6.33 -22.21 12.64
CA VAL A 444 5.16 -22.37 11.77
C VAL A 444 5.24 -21.34 10.65
N THR A 445 4.96 -21.72 9.40
CA THR A 445 5.01 -20.80 8.26
C THR A 445 4.27 -21.36 7.06
N PHE A 446 3.77 -20.44 6.22
CA PHE A 446 3.27 -20.76 4.89
C PHE A 446 4.37 -20.85 3.82
N SER A 447 5.63 -20.61 4.18
CA SER A 447 6.76 -20.88 3.28
C SER A 447 6.88 -22.38 3.01
N SER A 448 7.21 -22.72 1.76
CA SER A 448 7.51 -24.10 1.35
C SER A 448 8.99 -24.48 1.52
N GLN A 449 9.85 -23.54 1.91
CA GLN A 449 11.31 -23.69 1.85
C GLN A 449 11.91 -24.22 3.17
N GLU A 450 11.48 -25.40 3.63
CA GLU A 450 11.92 -25.97 4.91
C GLU A 450 13.46 -26.04 5.04
N GLN A 451 14.16 -26.47 3.98
CA GLN A 451 15.62 -26.60 4.00
C GLN A 451 16.34 -25.26 4.20
N LEU A 452 15.80 -24.18 3.62
CA LEU A 452 16.34 -22.83 3.76
C LEU A 452 16.18 -22.36 5.22
N ILE A 453 14.99 -22.57 5.80
CA ILE A 453 14.70 -22.21 7.19
C ILE A 453 15.56 -23.02 8.16
N ARG A 454 15.73 -24.32 7.92
CA ARG A 454 16.61 -25.18 8.74
C ARG A 454 18.06 -24.68 8.71
N LYS A 455 18.57 -24.36 7.52
CA LYS A 455 19.93 -23.81 7.36
C LYS A 455 20.09 -22.45 8.04
N LEU A 456 19.07 -21.59 7.94
CA LEU A 456 19.04 -20.31 8.65
C LEU A 456 19.16 -20.50 10.17
N LEU A 457 18.36 -21.37 10.75
CA LEU A 457 18.39 -21.65 12.19
C LEU A 457 19.75 -22.23 12.63
N GLN A 458 20.34 -23.11 11.84
CA GLN A 458 21.67 -23.68 12.11
C GLN A 458 22.78 -22.60 12.10
N LEU A 459 22.70 -21.61 11.20
CA LEU A 459 23.66 -20.51 11.16
C LEU A 459 23.42 -19.49 12.27
N ALA A 460 22.16 -19.21 12.59
CA ALA A 460 21.77 -18.24 13.61
C ALA A 460 22.10 -18.70 15.04
N PHE A 461 22.02 -20.00 15.31
CA PHE A 461 22.11 -20.55 16.66
C PHE A 461 23.17 -21.64 16.75
N LYS A 462 24.21 -21.41 17.55
CA LYS A 462 25.37 -22.32 17.68
C LYS A 462 25.10 -23.42 18.71
N THR A 463 24.12 -24.28 18.43
CA THR A 463 23.75 -25.39 19.32
C THR A 463 23.46 -26.66 18.54
N SER A 464 23.80 -27.81 19.12
CA SER A 464 23.53 -29.13 18.52
C SER A 464 22.05 -29.53 18.62
N LYS A 465 21.22 -28.75 19.33
CA LYS A 465 19.81 -29.06 19.53
C LYS A 465 18.88 -28.51 18.44
N ILE A 466 19.40 -27.84 17.40
CA ILE A 466 18.59 -27.22 16.34
C ILE A 466 17.70 -28.24 15.63
N ASP A 467 18.19 -29.46 15.44
CA ASP A 467 17.41 -30.50 14.76
C ASP A 467 16.19 -30.98 15.56
N GLN A 468 16.08 -30.60 16.84
CA GLN A 468 14.92 -30.88 17.68
C GLN A 468 13.79 -29.85 17.52
N ILE A 469 14.06 -28.69 16.90
CA ILE A 469 13.05 -27.69 16.55
C ILE A 469 12.13 -28.30 15.50
N ILE A 470 10.83 -28.24 15.77
CA ILE A 470 9.81 -28.71 14.83
C ILE A 470 9.64 -27.63 13.76
N LEU A 471 9.70 -28.02 12.49
CA LEU A 471 9.37 -27.13 11.38
C LEU A 471 8.04 -27.58 10.79
N ARG A 472 7.11 -26.63 10.66
CA ARG A 472 5.86 -26.80 9.93
C ARG A 472 5.78 -25.76 8.84
N CYS A 473 6.18 -26.21 7.67
CA CYS A 473 6.24 -25.45 6.43
C CYS A 473 5.18 -26.00 5.47
N ASN A 474 4.74 -25.19 4.53
CA ASN A 474 3.86 -25.60 3.43
C ASN A 474 4.65 -26.37 2.36
N THR A 475 5.34 -27.44 2.75
CA THR A 475 5.94 -28.35 1.77
C THR A 475 4.85 -29.05 0.97
N PRO A 476 5.13 -29.50 -0.27
CA PRO A 476 4.15 -30.24 -1.06
C PRO A 476 3.57 -31.45 -0.32
N GLU A 477 4.40 -32.14 0.45
CA GLU A 477 3.98 -33.28 1.28
C GLU A 477 3.03 -32.83 2.39
N PHE A 478 3.31 -31.73 3.07
CA PHE A 478 2.46 -31.21 4.12
C PHE A 478 1.10 -30.74 3.59
N ILE A 479 1.11 -29.97 2.50
CA ILE A 479 -0.12 -29.49 1.84
C ILE A 479 -1.00 -30.66 1.41
N SER A 480 -0.41 -31.76 0.92
CA SER A 480 -1.19 -32.93 0.48
C SER A 480 -1.98 -33.61 1.62
N THR A 481 -1.65 -33.30 2.88
CA THR A 481 -2.40 -33.78 4.05
C THR A 481 -3.55 -32.86 4.47
N MET A 482 -3.63 -31.66 3.89
CA MET A 482 -4.69 -30.69 4.17
C MET A 482 -5.93 -30.99 3.33
N ASN A 483 -7.11 -30.94 3.96
CA ASN A 483 -8.39 -30.92 3.23
C ASN A 483 -8.66 -29.49 2.75
N GLU A 484 -9.10 -29.33 1.49
CA GLU A 484 -9.37 -28.01 0.88
C GLU A 484 -10.40 -27.16 1.64
N ASN A 485 -11.27 -27.79 2.45
CA ASN A 485 -12.35 -27.12 3.17
C ASN A 485 -11.99 -26.61 4.57
N ASP A 486 -10.78 -26.89 5.08
CA ASP A 486 -10.39 -26.65 6.49
C ASP A 486 -9.22 -25.67 6.63
N PHE A 487 -9.11 -24.65 5.77
CA PHE A 487 -8.01 -23.68 5.86
C PHE A 487 -8.20 -22.73 7.07
N LEU A 488 -7.89 -23.23 8.26
CA LEU A 488 -7.95 -22.52 9.55
C LEU A 488 -6.62 -21.82 9.87
N GLY A 489 -5.97 -21.25 8.84
CA GLY A 489 -4.67 -20.60 8.99
C GLY A 489 -3.60 -21.52 9.57
N LYS A 490 -2.83 -21.02 10.55
CA LYS A 490 -1.73 -21.76 11.21
C LYS A 490 -2.18 -22.81 12.23
N GLU A 491 -3.48 -22.92 12.50
CA GLU A 491 -3.99 -23.96 13.40
C GLU A 491 -3.65 -25.37 12.90
N PHE A 492 -3.67 -25.57 11.58
CA PHE A 492 -3.29 -26.85 10.99
C PHE A 492 -1.80 -27.17 11.23
N HIS A 493 -0.92 -26.18 11.14
CA HIS A 493 0.51 -26.31 11.47
C HIS A 493 0.70 -26.67 12.94
N LEU A 494 0.00 -25.99 13.85
CA LEU A 494 0.03 -26.27 15.28
C LEU A 494 -0.45 -27.69 15.59
N THR A 495 -1.60 -28.08 15.06
CA THR A 495 -2.16 -29.42 15.20
C THR A 495 -1.17 -30.48 14.74
N SER A 496 -0.57 -30.30 13.57
CA SER A 496 0.45 -31.22 13.05
C SER A 496 1.70 -31.30 13.92
N ALA A 497 2.15 -30.18 14.50
CA ALA A 497 3.28 -30.17 15.43
C ALA A 497 2.95 -30.95 16.71
N VAL A 498 1.74 -30.77 17.25
CA VAL A 498 1.25 -31.51 18.43
C VAL A 498 1.12 -33.00 18.12
N THR A 499 0.63 -33.38 16.93
CA THR A 499 0.54 -34.78 16.50
C THR A 499 1.91 -35.43 16.40
N GLU A 500 2.93 -34.75 15.87
CA GLU A 500 4.31 -35.27 15.88
C GLU A 500 4.83 -35.47 17.31
N LEU A 501 4.60 -34.51 18.19
CA LEU A 501 5.02 -34.62 19.59
C LEU A 501 4.36 -35.80 20.29
N ALA A 502 3.07 -36.04 20.03
CA ALA A 502 2.34 -37.16 20.59
C ALA A 502 2.85 -38.50 20.03
N THR A 503 3.02 -38.61 18.71
CA THR A 503 3.33 -39.87 18.03
C THR A 503 4.81 -40.24 18.07
N GLN A 504 5.70 -39.29 17.80
CA GLN A 504 7.13 -39.53 17.67
C GLN A 504 7.88 -39.35 19.00
N ARG A 505 7.39 -38.48 19.88
CA ARG A 505 8.08 -38.14 21.14
C ARG A 505 7.32 -38.58 22.39
N ASN A 506 6.14 -39.20 22.24
CA ASN A 506 5.26 -39.63 23.32
C ASN A 506 4.95 -38.48 24.31
N LYS A 507 4.66 -37.29 23.78
CA LYS A 507 4.34 -36.07 24.53
C LYS A 507 2.93 -35.59 24.20
N THR A 508 2.06 -35.59 25.20
CA THR A 508 0.72 -35.00 25.07
C THR A 508 0.76 -33.53 25.48
N ILE A 509 0.29 -32.65 24.60
CA ILE A 509 0.21 -31.20 24.81
C ILE A 509 -1.25 -30.78 24.66
N LYS A 510 -1.76 -30.03 25.64
CA LYS A 510 -3.12 -29.48 25.63
C LYS A 510 -3.13 -28.09 24.99
N GLN A 511 -4.30 -27.66 24.51
CA GLN A 511 -4.49 -26.37 23.83
C GLN A 511 -3.93 -25.17 24.61
N HIS A 512 -4.21 -25.08 25.92
CA HIS A 512 -3.73 -23.99 26.78
C HIS A 512 -2.25 -24.07 27.15
N GLU A 513 -1.55 -25.15 26.78
CA GLU A 513 -0.11 -25.33 26.98
C GLU A 513 0.70 -24.87 25.75
N ILE A 514 0.03 -24.28 24.75
CA ILE A 514 0.60 -23.79 23.50
C ILE A 514 0.61 -22.26 23.52
N LEU A 515 1.76 -21.66 23.18
CA LEU A 515 1.92 -20.23 22.94
C LEU A 515 2.24 -19.99 21.46
N LEU A 516 1.37 -19.27 20.74
CA LEU A 516 1.62 -18.79 19.38
C LEU A 516 2.09 -17.33 19.40
N LEU A 517 3.19 -17.05 18.70
CA LEU A 517 3.69 -15.72 18.41
C LEU A 517 3.53 -15.48 16.90
N ASP A 518 2.73 -14.49 16.51
CA ASP A 518 2.35 -14.24 15.11
C ASP A 518 2.07 -12.75 14.87
N ASP A 519 2.36 -12.22 13.68
CA ASP A 519 2.03 -10.84 13.31
C ASP A 519 0.63 -10.72 12.69
N ASP A 520 0.08 -11.83 12.17
CA ASP A 520 -1.24 -11.83 11.55
C ASP A 520 -2.35 -12.01 12.58
N VAL A 521 -3.14 -10.94 12.74
CA VAL A 521 -4.30 -10.88 13.65
C VAL A 521 -5.31 -12.02 13.40
N GLN A 522 -5.48 -12.50 12.17
CA GLN A 522 -6.39 -13.62 11.90
C GLN A 522 -5.87 -14.92 12.52
N ASN A 523 -4.57 -15.21 12.40
CA ASN A 523 -3.98 -16.39 13.03
C ASN A 523 -4.07 -16.30 14.55
N ILE A 524 -3.86 -15.11 15.13
CA ILE A 524 -4.03 -14.84 16.56
C ILE A 524 -5.46 -15.15 17.00
N LEU A 525 -6.47 -14.58 16.33
CA LEU A 525 -7.88 -14.77 16.67
C LEU A 525 -8.34 -16.23 16.51
N ILE A 526 -7.85 -16.93 15.49
CA ILE A 526 -8.14 -18.34 15.30
C ILE A 526 -7.51 -19.14 16.45
N ALA A 527 -6.23 -18.95 16.73
CA ALA A 527 -5.54 -19.67 17.80
C ALA A 527 -6.19 -19.45 19.19
N GLU A 528 -6.67 -18.24 19.49
CA GLU A 528 -7.45 -17.98 20.71
C GLU A 528 -8.74 -18.78 20.77
N LYS A 529 -9.48 -18.90 19.65
CA LYS A 529 -10.70 -19.72 19.59
C LYS A 529 -10.41 -21.20 19.85
N PHE A 530 -9.22 -21.68 19.50
CA PHE A 530 -8.75 -23.03 19.81
C PHE A 530 -8.17 -23.18 21.23
N GLY A 531 -8.19 -22.12 22.03
CA GLY A 531 -7.76 -22.12 23.43
C GLY A 531 -6.24 -21.99 23.63
N HIS A 532 -5.52 -21.56 22.59
CA HIS A 532 -4.09 -21.28 22.68
C HIS A 532 -3.81 -19.95 23.40
N LYS A 533 -2.61 -19.84 23.96
CA LYS A 533 -2.07 -18.54 24.36
C LYS A 533 -1.48 -17.88 23.13
N VAL A 534 -1.68 -16.58 22.99
CA VAL A 534 -1.25 -15.85 21.81
C VAL A 534 -0.58 -14.55 22.20
N LEU A 535 0.37 -14.09 21.39
CA LEU A 535 0.87 -12.73 21.44
C LEU A 535 1.04 -12.22 20.01
N GLU A 536 0.32 -11.16 19.68
CA GLU A 536 0.47 -10.44 18.41
C GLU A 536 1.84 -9.74 18.37
N ILE A 537 2.61 -10.03 17.33
CA ILE A 537 3.95 -9.52 17.13
C ILE A 537 3.90 -8.31 16.21
N ARG A 538 4.15 -7.12 16.78
CA ARG A 538 4.21 -5.86 16.04
C ARG A 538 5.63 -5.35 15.88
N ASP A 539 5.78 -4.32 15.04
CA ASP A 539 7.01 -3.56 14.96
C ASP A 539 7.31 -2.89 16.32
N GLY A 540 8.55 -3.04 16.78
CA GLY A 540 8.98 -2.57 18.10
C GLY A 540 8.95 -3.63 19.21
N ILE A 541 8.59 -4.88 18.90
CA ILE A 541 8.67 -5.99 19.86
C ILE A 541 10.07 -6.12 20.48
N ASN A 542 10.13 -6.18 21.80
CA ASN A 542 11.36 -6.34 22.56
C ASN A 542 11.17 -7.30 23.74
N LEU A 543 12.26 -7.66 24.42
CA LEU A 543 12.22 -8.61 25.53
C LEU A 543 11.43 -8.08 26.74
N ASP A 544 11.32 -6.77 26.94
CA ASP A 544 10.54 -6.22 28.05
C ASP A 544 9.04 -6.40 27.81
N ILE A 545 8.57 -6.22 26.56
CA ILE A 545 7.18 -6.51 26.17
C ILE A 545 6.87 -8.01 26.30
N LEU A 546 7.75 -8.89 25.81
CA LEU A 546 7.60 -10.34 25.98
C LEU A 546 7.58 -10.76 27.45
N LYS A 547 8.40 -10.09 28.27
CA LYS A 547 8.42 -10.30 29.72
C LYS A 547 7.10 -9.87 30.34
N GLU A 548 6.63 -8.66 30.07
CA GLU A 548 5.34 -8.18 30.56
C GLU A 548 4.19 -9.14 30.21
N PHE A 549 4.14 -9.61 28.96
CA PHE A 549 3.18 -10.62 28.53
C PHE A 549 3.28 -11.91 29.35
N ALA A 550 4.48 -12.48 29.46
CA ALA A 550 4.71 -13.73 30.19
C ALA A 550 4.32 -13.62 31.68
N TYR A 551 4.55 -12.47 32.30
CA TYR A 551 4.24 -12.25 33.72
C TYR A 551 2.76 -11.94 33.97
N ASN A 552 2.15 -11.06 33.17
CA ASN A 552 0.83 -10.52 33.48
C ASN A 552 -0.28 -11.31 32.80
N VAL A 553 -0.16 -11.56 31.51
CA VAL A 553 -1.26 -12.08 30.67
C VAL A 553 -1.48 -13.57 30.88
N LEU A 554 -0.42 -14.32 31.22
CA LEU A 554 -0.54 -15.74 31.54
C LEU A 554 -1.03 -16.00 32.99
N SER A 555 -1.43 -14.99 33.76
CA SER A 555 -1.93 -15.17 35.14
C SER A 555 -3.44 -15.34 35.25
N GLU A 556 -4.18 -14.87 34.24
CA GLU A 556 -5.62 -14.62 34.37
C GLU A 556 -6.48 -15.68 33.66
N CYS A 557 -5.95 -16.88 33.41
CA CYS A 557 -6.70 -17.95 32.72
C CYS A 557 -6.70 -19.26 33.48
#